data_AF-W3AR69-F1
#
_entry.id   AF-W3AR69-F1
#
_cell.length_a   1.000
_cell.length_b   1.000
_cell.length_c   1.000
_cell.angle_alpha   90.00
_cell.angle_beta   90.00
_cell.angle_gamma   90.00
#
_symmetry.space_group_name_H-M   'P 1'
#
loop_
_entity.id
_entity.type
_entity.pdbx_description
1 polymer ?
#
loop_
_entity_poly.entity_id
_entity_poly.type
_entity_poly.pdbx_seq_one_letter_code
_entity_poly.pdbx_strand_id
1 'polypeptide(L)'
;MMFNPRFKTISFTDDDRYYSQEAVLTDLINKANKKKYKVLIGIDDISKTQSMVKFLSIFGSTILEGLQVYLIVTGLSQNIEDFSSEKNLTFFKRADSKEIKALNRYDIVYMYEKLLKVDTASAF
;
A
#
# COMPACT_ATOMS: atom_id res chain seq x y z
N MET A 1 -9.44 26.37 -7.54
CA MET A 1 -7.99 26.06 -7.52
C MET A 1 -7.85 24.59 -7.93
N MET A 2 -7.52 24.30 -9.19
CA MET A 2 -7.42 22.92 -9.70
C MET A 2 -6.05 22.33 -9.33
N PHE A 3 -6.06 21.19 -8.63
CA PHE A 3 -4.87 20.39 -8.34
C PHE A 3 -4.54 19.59 -9.60
N ASN A 4 -3.36 19.81 -10.20
CA ASN A 4 -2.90 19.07 -11.39
C ASN A 4 -1.72 18.17 -11.00
N PRO A 5 -1.93 16.87 -10.74
CA PRO A 5 -0.83 15.97 -10.39
C PRO A 5 -0.06 15.60 -11.66
N ARG A 6 1.12 16.20 -11.85
CA ARG A 6 2.07 15.77 -12.88
C ARG A 6 2.74 14.45 -12.45
N PHE A 7 2.19 13.33 -12.90
CA PHE A 7 2.89 12.04 -12.84
C PHE A 7 3.98 12.00 -13.91
N LYS A 8 5.22 11.71 -13.51
CA LYS A 8 6.37 11.56 -14.41
C LYS A 8 6.66 10.07 -14.58
N THR A 9 6.38 9.53 -15.76
CA THR A 9 6.69 8.13 -16.10
C THR A 9 8.15 8.02 -16.54
N ILE A 10 8.88 7.03 -16.00
CA ILE A 10 10.26 6.71 -16.37
C ILE A 10 10.28 5.24 -16.84
N SER A 11 10.79 4.98 -18.05
CA SER A 11 10.97 3.64 -18.61
C SER A 11 12.45 3.24 -18.59
N PHE A 12 12.75 2.00 -18.17
CA PHE A 12 14.12 1.47 -18.08
C PHE A 12 14.33 0.33 -19.09
N THR A 13 15.47 0.33 -19.79
CA THR A 13 15.90 -0.71 -20.74
C THR A 13 16.69 -1.83 -20.05
N ASP A 14 16.74 -2.98 -20.70
CA ASP A 14 16.60 -4.32 -20.10
C ASP A 14 17.93 -5.10 -19.87
N ASP A 15 19.00 -4.42 -19.43
CA ASP A 15 20.31 -5.03 -19.16
C ASP A 15 20.69 -4.86 -17.66
N ASP A 16 21.17 -5.92 -16.99
CA ASP A 16 21.54 -6.02 -15.55
C ASP A 16 20.41 -6.21 -14.49
N ARG A 17 19.38 -6.99 -14.84
CA ARG A 17 18.08 -7.08 -14.13
C ARG A 17 18.04 -7.59 -12.67
N TYR A 18 19.13 -8.09 -12.09
CA TYR A 18 19.14 -8.44 -10.65
C TYR A 18 19.63 -7.29 -9.75
N TYR A 19 20.42 -6.36 -10.29
CA TYR A 19 20.87 -5.16 -9.57
C TYR A 19 20.06 -3.90 -9.90
N SER A 20 19.14 -3.92 -10.87
CA SER A 20 18.47 -2.69 -11.33
C SER A 20 17.17 -2.32 -10.60
N GLN A 21 16.27 -3.26 -10.31
CA GLN A 21 14.95 -2.92 -9.72
C GLN A 21 15.05 -2.46 -8.26
N GLU A 22 15.83 -3.17 -7.45
CA GLU A 22 16.12 -2.81 -6.06
C GLU A 22 16.87 -1.47 -6.00
N ALA A 23 17.95 -1.32 -6.77
CA ALA A 23 18.71 -0.08 -6.80
C ALA A 23 17.86 1.12 -7.26
N VAL A 24 16.99 0.92 -8.26
CA VAL A 24 16.08 1.97 -8.73
C VAL A 24 15.07 2.35 -7.66
N LEU A 25 14.40 1.38 -7.02
CA LEU A 25 13.43 1.69 -5.97
C LEU A 25 14.11 2.40 -4.79
N THR A 26 15.25 1.88 -4.34
CA THR A 26 16.04 2.45 -3.25
C THR A 26 16.54 3.85 -3.59
N ASP A 27 17.02 4.11 -4.81
CA ASP A 27 17.44 5.45 -5.27
C ASP A 27 16.26 6.43 -5.33
N LEU A 28 15.09 5.99 -5.81
CA LEU A 28 13.88 6.82 -5.84
C LEU A 28 13.46 7.25 -4.44
N ILE A 29 13.40 6.30 -3.49
CA ILE A 29 13.07 6.56 -2.09
C ILE A 29 14.12 7.49 -1.48
N ASN A 30 15.41 7.22 -1.69
CA ASN A 30 16.51 8.04 -1.19
C ASN A 30 16.44 9.49 -1.70
N LYS A 31 16.17 9.71 -2.99
CA LYS A 31 16.00 11.04 -3.56
C LYS A 31 14.83 11.80 -2.94
N ALA A 32 13.73 11.12 -2.64
CA ALA A 32 12.60 11.71 -1.92
C ALA A 32 12.95 12.05 -0.46
N ASN A 33 13.57 11.12 0.26
CA ASN A 33 13.97 11.31 1.66
C ASN A 33 15.04 12.39 1.84
N LYS A 34 15.99 12.54 0.90
CA LYS A 34 16.97 13.65 0.86
C LYS A 34 16.27 15.01 0.80
N LYS A 35 15.11 15.09 0.14
CA LYS A 35 14.24 16.27 0.09
C LYS A 35 13.26 16.35 1.26
N LYS A 36 13.46 15.54 2.31
CA LYS A 36 12.61 15.44 3.52
C LYS A 36 11.18 14.96 3.26
N TYR A 37 10.91 14.36 2.09
CA TYR A 37 9.62 13.71 1.85
C TYR A 37 9.60 12.31 2.45
N LYS A 38 8.44 11.93 2.99
CA LYS A 38 8.10 10.57 3.41
C LYS A 38 7.36 9.88 2.26
N VAL A 39 7.73 8.64 1.96
CA VAL A 39 7.13 7.88 0.85
C VAL A 39 6.13 6.89 1.42
N LEU A 40 4.88 6.91 0.94
CA LEU A 40 3.88 5.89 1.24
C LEU A 40 3.58 5.09 -0.03
N ILE A 41 3.71 3.79 0.06
CA ILE A 41 3.34 2.84 -0.99
C ILE A 41 2.03 2.19 -0.56
N GLY A 42 0.98 2.36 -1.38
CA GLY A 42 -0.31 1.70 -1.22
C GLY A 42 -0.47 0.61 -2.26
N ILE A 43 -0.78 -0.63 -1.86
CA ILE A 43 -1.10 -1.73 -2.77
C ILE A 43 -2.47 -2.28 -2.42
N ASP A 44 -3.37 -2.23 -3.38
CA ASP A 44 -4.71 -2.80 -3.25
C ASP A 44 -4.69 -4.28 -3.67
N ASP A 45 -5.41 -5.09 -2.91
CA ASP A 45 -5.67 -6.51 -3.13
C ASP A 45 -4.41 -7.36 -3.42
N ILE A 46 -3.54 -7.47 -2.41
CA ILE A 46 -2.33 -8.28 -2.54
C ILE A 46 -2.67 -9.76 -2.62
N SER A 47 -1.92 -10.47 -3.46
CA SER A 47 -1.93 -11.92 -3.59
C SER A 47 -0.51 -12.45 -3.73
N LYS A 48 -0.29 -13.69 -3.26
CA LYS A 48 1.03 -14.32 -3.20
C LYS A 48 1.54 -14.71 -4.58
N THR A 49 2.15 -13.74 -5.25
CA THR A 49 2.88 -13.91 -6.50
C THR A 49 4.38 -13.78 -6.27
N GLN A 50 5.19 -14.36 -7.15
CA GLN A 50 6.65 -14.23 -7.08
C GLN A 50 7.09 -12.76 -7.10
N SER A 51 6.44 -11.95 -7.94
CA SER A 51 6.70 -10.50 -8.03
C SER A 51 6.37 -9.76 -6.73
N MET A 52 5.25 -10.11 -6.07
CA MET A 52 4.88 -9.49 -4.79
C MET A 52 5.85 -9.87 -3.68
N VAL A 53 6.24 -11.15 -3.60
CA VAL A 53 7.25 -11.61 -2.63
C VAL A 53 8.59 -10.91 -2.86
N LYS A 54 9.02 -10.75 -4.13
CA LYS A 54 10.24 -10.02 -4.48
C LYS A 54 10.14 -8.54 -4.06
N PHE A 55 9.03 -7.88 -4.37
CA PHE A 55 8.78 -6.50 -3.97
C PHE A 55 8.84 -6.33 -2.45
N LEU A 56 8.11 -7.15 -1.70
CA LEU A 56 8.07 -7.09 -0.24
C LEU A 56 9.45 -7.37 0.39
N SER A 57 10.26 -8.23 -0.24
CA SER A 57 11.64 -8.48 0.20
C SER A 57 12.51 -7.23 0.04
N ILE A 58 12.46 -6.58 -1.13
CA ILE A 58 13.17 -5.32 -1.39
C ILE A 58 12.70 -4.24 -0.40
N PHE A 59 11.38 -4.12 -0.20
CA PHE A 59 10.81 -3.19 0.76
C PHE A 59 11.33 -3.45 2.19
N GLY A 60 11.40 -4.72 2.61
CA GLY A 60 12.00 -5.11 3.89
C GLY A 60 13.44 -4.61 4.04
N SER A 61 14.27 -4.75 3.00
CA SER A 61 15.64 -4.20 2.98
C SER A 61 15.66 -2.68 3.16
N THR A 62 14.76 -1.95 2.47
CA THR A 62 14.71 -0.48 2.58
C THR A 62 14.35 0.01 3.99
N ILE A 63 13.54 -0.74 4.74
CA ILE A 63 13.25 -0.44 6.15
C ILE A 63 14.51 -0.63 7.01
N LEU A 64 15.25 -1.72 6.78
CA LEU A 64 16.49 -2.03 7.52
C LEU A 64 17.58 -0.98 7.27
N GLU A 65 17.63 -0.40 6.07
CA GLU A 65 18.52 0.72 5.73
C GLU A 65 18.10 2.07 6.37
N GLY A 66 16.94 2.12 7.04
CA GLY A 66 16.46 3.31 7.72
C GLY A 66 15.82 4.36 6.81
N LEU A 67 15.37 3.96 5.62
CA LEU A 67 14.67 4.86 4.70
C LEU A 67 13.27 5.24 5.25
N GLN A 68 12.85 6.48 5.02
CA GLN A 68 11.52 6.97 5.39
C GLN A 68 10.50 6.54 4.34
N VAL A 69 10.15 5.26 4.37
CA VAL A 69 9.16 4.61 3.51
C VAL A 69 8.15 3.83 4.35
N TYR A 70 6.89 3.85 3.92
CA TYR A 70 5.76 3.21 4.58
C TYR A 70 4.98 2.37 3.56
N LEU A 71 4.37 1.28 4.02
CA LEU A 71 3.58 0.39 3.19
C LEU A 71 2.19 0.21 3.82
N ILE A 72 1.17 0.41 3.01
CA ILE A 72 -0.21 0.01 3.32
C ILE A 72 -0.63 -0.97 2.24
N VAL A 73 -1.16 -2.11 2.69
CA VAL A 73 -1.69 -3.15 1.81
C VAL A 73 -3.11 -3.50 2.21
N THR A 74 -3.93 -3.87 1.24
CA THR A 74 -5.20 -4.55 1.46
C THR A 74 -5.09 -5.96 0.89
N GLY A 75 -5.94 -6.87 1.36
CA GLY A 75 -6.00 -8.23 0.85
C GLY A 75 -6.92 -9.08 1.71
N LEU A 76 -7.35 -10.22 1.16
CA LEU A 76 -8.09 -11.21 1.93
C LEU A 76 -7.22 -11.74 3.07
N SER A 77 -7.83 -12.07 4.21
CA SER A 77 -7.11 -12.57 5.39
C SER A 77 -6.20 -13.76 5.06
N GLN A 78 -6.67 -14.69 4.23
CA GLN A 78 -5.86 -15.83 3.78
C GLN A 78 -4.59 -15.39 3.04
N ASN A 79 -4.70 -14.39 2.15
CA ASN A 79 -3.54 -13.89 1.42
C ASN A 79 -2.52 -13.27 2.38
N ILE A 80 -2.96 -12.52 3.39
CA ILE A 80 -2.10 -11.91 4.42
C ILE A 80 -1.37 -12.98 5.25
N GLU A 81 -2.06 -14.05 5.62
CA GLU A 81 -1.48 -15.18 6.34
C GLU A 81 -0.42 -15.92 5.51
N ASP A 82 -0.68 -16.12 4.22
CA ASP A 82 0.23 -16.80 3.31
C ASP A 82 1.58 -16.05 3.17
N PHE A 83 1.58 -14.71 3.23
CA PHE A 83 2.79 -13.90 3.27
C PHE A 83 3.52 -13.97 4.62
N SER A 84 2.76 -14.07 5.70
CA SER A 84 3.34 -14.22 7.05
C SER A 84 4.12 -15.52 7.19
N SER A 85 3.82 -16.56 6.42
CA SER A 85 4.58 -17.82 6.45
C SER A 85 6.01 -17.71 5.87
N GLU A 86 6.30 -16.68 5.07
CA GLU A 86 7.59 -16.53 4.37
C GLU A 86 8.72 -16.05 5.30
N LYS A 87 9.85 -16.75 5.28
CA LYS A 87 10.98 -16.48 6.21
C LYS A 87 11.61 -15.11 6.01
N ASN A 88 11.63 -14.61 4.78
CA ASN A 88 12.17 -13.30 4.40
C ASN A 88 11.18 -12.15 4.62
N LEU A 89 9.92 -12.43 5.00
CA LEU A 89 8.88 -11.42 5.20
C LEU A 89 8.47 -11.27 6.67
N THR A 90 9.41 -11.47 7.61
CA THR A 90 9.11 -11.36 9.05
C THR A 90 8.60 -9.99 9.48
N PHE A 91 8.92 -8.92 8.72
CA PHE A 91 8.35 -7.59 8.98
C PHE A 91 6.83 -7.58 8.85
N PHE A 92 6.27 -8.43 7.98
CA PHE A 92 4.84 -8.56 7.75
C PHE A 92 4.12 -9.10 9.01
N LYS A 93 4.76 -10.01 9.75
CA LYS A 93 4.27 -10.49 11.06
C LYS A 93 4.28 -9.41 12.15
N ARG A 94 5.14 -8.41 12.00
CA ARG A 94 5.31 -7.30 12.95
C ARG A 94 4.50 -6.08 12.58
N ALA A 95 3.91 -6.07 11.39
CA ALA A 95 3.10 -4.97 10.91
C ALA A 95 1.75 -4.94 11.65
N ASP A 96 1.26 -3.74 11.92
CA ASP A 96 -0.08 -3.55 12.44
C ASP A 96 -1.11 -3.96 11.37
N SER A 97 -2.12 -4.74 11.78
CA SER A 97 -3.23 -5.14 10.91
C SER A 97 -4.54 -4.55 11.40
N LYS A 98 -5.40 -4.18 10.44
CA LYS A 98 -6.76 -3.74 10.71
C LYS A 98 -7.72 -4.59 9.92
N GLU A 99 -8.43 -5.48 10.61
CA GLU A 99 -9.52 -6.23 10.00
C GLU A 99 -10.70 -5.29 9.71
N ILE A 100 -11.13 -5.28 8.46
CA ILE A 100 -12.33 -4.57 8.01
C ILE A 100 -13.48 -5.58 7.99
N LYS A 101 -14.52 -5.30 8.76
CA LYS A 101 -15.75 -6.11 8.79
C LYS A 101 -16.74 -5.62 7.74
N ALA A 102 -17.75 -6.45 7.45
CA ALA A 102 -18.88 -6.05 6.63
C ALA A 102 -19.48 -4.74 7.14
N LEU A 103 -19.95 -3.88 6.22
CA LEU A 103 -20.57 -2.61 6.58
C LEU A 103 -21.80 -2.87 7.45
N ASN A 104 -21.92 -2.11 8.53
CA ASN A 104 -23.11 -2.11 9.35
C ASN A 104 -24.27 -1.46 8.59
N ARG A 105 -25.43 -2.12 8.56
CA ARG A 105 -26.63 -1.62 7.88
C ARG A 105 -27.07 -0.23 8.39
N TYR A 106 -26.94 0.03 9.67
CA TYR A 106 -27.28 1.34 10.24
C TYR A 106 -26.30 2.41 9.76
N ASP A 107 -25.01 2.10 9.69
CA ASP A 107 -24.00 3.01 9.15
C ASP A 107 -24.24 3.28 7.66
N ILE A 108 -24.67 2.27 6.89
CA ILE A 108 -25.09 2.43 5.49
C ILE A 108 -26.25 3.42 5.39
N VAL A 109 -27.34 3.18 6.14
CA VAL A 109 -28.53 4.05 6.12
C VAL A 109 -28.17 5.48 6.50
N TYR A 110 -27.45 5.65 7.61
CA TYR A 110 -26.99 6.96 8.09
C TYR A 110 -26.15 7.70 7.03
N MET A 111 -25.23 6.99 6.37
CA MET A 111 -24.39 7.57 5.33
C MET A 111 -25.21 8.00 4.11
N TYR A 112 -26.20 7.20 3.68
CA TYR A 112 -27.10 7.59 2.60
C TYR A 112 -27.96 8.80 2.96
N GLU A 113 -28.57 8.84 4.14
CA GLU A 113 -29.34 9.99 4.64
C GLU A 113 -28.50 11.26 4.62
N LYS A 114 -27.28 11.19 5.15
CA LYS A 114 -26.34 12.31 5.20
C LYS A 114 -25.90 12.78 3.83
N LEU A 115 -25.56 11.86 2.92
CA LEU A 115 -25.05 12.20 1.58
C LEU A 115 -26.15 12.72 0.67
N LEU A 116 -27.34 12.12 0.72
CA LEU A 116 -28.49 12.49 -0.11
C LEU A 116 -29.34 13.61 0.50
N LYS A 117 -29.06 13.99 1.75
CA LYS A 117 -29.81 15.00 2.53
C LYS A 117 -31.31 14.68 2.61
N VAL A 118 -31.61 13.39 2.78
CA VAL A 118 -32.98 12.90 2.95
C VAL A 118 -33.18 12.52 4.40
N ASP A 119 -34.33 12.90 4.95
CA ASP A 119 -34.76 12.48 6.28
C ASP A 119 -35.76 11.34 6.12
N THR A 120 -35.38 10.11 6.49
CA THR A 120 -36.27 8.95 6.41
C THR A 120 -37.46 9.08 7.37
N ALA A 121 -37.40 9.94 8.40
CA ALA A 121 -38.54 10.24 9.25
C ALA A 121 -39.66 11.01 8.52
N SER A 122 -39.33 11.68 7.41
CA SER A 122 -40.29 12.43 6.58
C SER A 122 -40.83 11.63 5.38
N ALA A 123 -40.45 10.36 5.26
CA ALA A 123 -40.89 9.45 4.19
C ALA A 123 -42.16 8.62 4.54
N PHE A 124 -42.77 8.86 5.71
CA PHE A 124 -44.01 8.23 6.16
C PHE A 124 -45.06 9.28 6.56
#